data_AF-A0A256ZEB8-F1
#
_entry.id   AF-A0A256ZEB8-F1
#
_cell.length_a   1.000
_cell.length_b   1.000
_cell.length_c   1.000
_cell.angle_alpha   90.00
_cell.angle_beta   90.00
_cell.angle_gamma   90.00
#
_symmetry.space_group_name_H-M   'P 1'
#
loop_
_entity.id
_entity.type
_entity.pdbx_description
1 polymer ?
#
loop_
_entity_poly.entity_id
_entity_poly.type
_entity_poly.pdbx_seq_one_letter_code
_entity_poly.pdbx_strand_id
1 'polypeptide(L)' 'MGRSMRDDSLTRLEKLKFRVQVIEILRLLKSRYKYSELSRLTGLPATVLSRYILGHVLPSFERAVELWHVLKKV' A
#
# COMPACT_ATOMS: atom_id res chain seq x y z
N MET A 1 -5.66 -23.90 2.41
CA MET A 1 -5.74 -23.26 3.74
C MET A 1 -5.14 -21.85 3.66
N GLY A 2 -5.88 -20.88 3.14
CA GLY A 2 -5.54 -19.46 3.30
C GLY A 2 -6.37 -18.94 4.45
N ARG A 3 -5.75 -18.63 5.60
CA ARG A 3 -6.42 -17.89 6.68
C ARG A 3 -6.84 -16.54 6.09
N SER A 4 -8.10 -16.45 5.67
CA SER A 4 -8.79 -15.17 5.59
C SER A 4 -8.64 -14.54 6.97
N MET A 5 -7.81 -13.49 7.07
CA MET A 5 -7.81 -12.63 8.24
C MET A 5 -9.27 -12.19 8.42
N ARG A 6 -9.90 -12.58 9.53
CA ARG A 6 -11.28 -12.22 9.86
C ARG A 6 -11.38 -10.70 9.85
N ASP A 7 -11.95 -10.16 8.77
CA ASP A 7 -11.97 -8.72 8.45
C ASP A 7 -13.12 -7.94 9.13
N ASP A 8 -13.95 -8.64 9.91
CA ASP A 8 -15.13 -8.07 10.57
C ASP A 8 -14.82 -7.27 11.85
N SER A 9 -13.60 -7.35 12.39
CA SER A 9 -13.27 -6.69 13.68
C SER A 9 -12.67 -5.29 13.54
N LEU A 10 -12.27 -4.85 12.34
CA LEU A 10 -11.67 -3.55 12.14
C LEU A 10 -12.73 -2.49 11.84
N THR A 11 -12.77 -1.44 12.66
CA THR A 11 -13.57 -0.25 12.41
C THR A 11 -13.16 0.46 11.12
N ARG A 12 -14.07 1.25 10.55
CA ARG A 12 -13.77 2.07 9.37
C ARG A 12 -12.57 3.00 9.60
N LEU A 13 -12.42 3.51 10.83
CA LEU A 13 -11.29 4.35 11.21
C LEU A 13 -9.97 3.58 11.18
N GLU A 14 -9.93 2.36 11.70
CA GLU A 14 -8.72 1.53 11.68
C GLU A 14 -8.33 1.13 10.26
N LYS A 15 -9.31 0.74 9.43
CA LYS A 15 -9.06 0.46 8.00
C LYS A 15 -8.49 1.69 7.29
N LEU A 16 -8.99 2.88 7.58
CA LEU A 16 -8.46 4.12 7.01
C LEU A 16 -7.04 4.43 7.49
N LYS A 17 -6.78 4.34 8.80
CA LYS A 17 -5.44 4.53 9.39
C LYS A 17 -4.42 3.58 8.77
N PHE A 18 -4.78 2.30 8.61
CA PHE A 18 -3.91 1.32 7.96
C PHE A 18 -3.59 1.70 6.51
N ARG A 19 -4.60 2.10 5.72
CA ARG A 19 -4.39 2.53 4.33
C ARG A 19 -3.44 3.73 4.24
N VAL A 20 -3.54 4.68 5.17
CA VAL A 20 -2.63 5.83 5.26
C VAL A 20 -1.21 5.38 5.62
N GLN A 21 -1.06 4.52 6.64
CA GLN A 21 0.24 4.00 7.06
C GLN A 21 0.98 3.28 5.92
N VAL A 22 0.28 2.50 5.10
CA VAL A 22 0.87 1.85 3.93
C VAL A 22 1.40 2.86 2.91
N ILE A 23 0.69 3.98 2.70
CA ILE A 23 1.16 5.06 1.83
C ILE A 23 2.40 5.75 2.41
N GLU A 24 2.45 5.98 3.73
CA GLU A 24 3.62 6.59 4.37
C GLU A 24 4.88 5.75 4.13
N ILE A 25 4.77 4.43 4.23
CA ILE A 25 5.88 3.52 3.93
C ILE A 25 6.25 3.58 2.44
N LEU A 26 5.25 3.61 1.56
CA LEU A 26 5.50 3.75 0.13
C LEU A 26 6.21 5.09 -0.19
N ARG A 27 5.88 6.18 0.51
CA ARG A 27 6.57 7.47 0.42
C ARG A 27 8.00 7.39 0.92
N LEU A 28 8.24 6.72 2.04
CA LEU A 28 9.59 6.50 2.58
C LEU A 28 10.44 5.73 1.58
N LEU A 29 9.93 4.64 0.99
CA LEU A 29 10.65 3.90 -0.05
C LEU A 29 10.86 4.75 -1.30
N LYS A 30 9.89 5.58 -1.70
CA LYS A 30 10.05 6.49 -2.85
C LYS A 30 11.21 7.48 -2.69
N SER A 31 11.65 7.79 -1.46
CA SER A 31 12.86 8.61 -1.26
C SER A 31 14.14 7.92 -1.73
N ARG A 32 14.15 6.58 -1.76
CA ARG A 32 15.30 5.73 -2.13
C ARG A 32 15.17 5.08 -3.50
N TYR A 33 13.95 4.90 -3.98
CA TYR A 33 13.63 4.22 -5.23
C TYR A 33 12.94 5.13 -6.25
N LYS A 34 13.20 4.90 -7.53
CA LYS A 34 12.46 5.48 -8.66
C LYS A 34 11.09 4.83 -8.79
N TYR A 35 10.16 5.51 -9.45
CA TYR A 35 8.83 4.95 -9.72
C TYR A 35 8.88 3.65 -10.52
N SER A 36 9.84 3.49 -11.44
CA SER A 36 10.02 2.27 -12.22
C SER A 36 10.49 1.08 -11.36
N GLU A 37 11.30 1.32 -10.33
CA GLU A 37 11.74 0.30 -9.37
C GLU A 37 10.59 -0.13 -8.46
N LEU A 38 9.85 0.83 -7.91
CA LEU A 38 8.65 0.53 -7.12
C LEU A 38 7.59 -0.19 -7.95
N SER A 39 7.48 0.14 -9.23
CA SER A 39 6.56 -0.52 -10.15
C SER A 39 6.94 -2.00 -10.35
N ARG A 40 8.22 -2.30 -10.53
CA ARG A 40 8.69 -3.70 -10.57
C ARG A 40 8.49 -4.43 -9.24
N LEU A 41 8.71 -3.75 -8.12
CA LEU A 41 8.55 -4.33 -6.79
C LEU A 41 7.08 -4.68 -6.48
N THR A 42 6.17 -3.76 -6.76
CA THR A 42 4.75 -3.86 -6.38
C THR A 42 3.86 -4.48 -7.46
N GLY A 43 4.35 -4.59 -8.69
CA GLY A 43 3.55 -4.96 -9.86
C GLY A 43 2.54 -3.88 -10.29
N LEU A 44 2.52 -2.72 -9.64
CA LEU A 44 1.62 -1.63 -9.97
C LEU A 44 2.24 -0.65 -10.98
N PRO A 45 1.46 -0.08 -11.91
CA PRO A 45 1.96 0.96 -12.80
C PRO A 45 2.48 2.17 -12.03
N ALA A 46 3.55 2.79 -12.54
CA ALA A 46 4.12 4.02 -11.96
C ALA A 46 3.09 5.14 -11.75
N THR A 47 2.10 5.27 -12.63
CA THR A 47 1.01 6.26 -12.52
C THR A 47 0.06 5.97 -11.34
N VAL A 48 -0.20 4.69 -11.04
CA VAL A 48 -0.96 4.28 -9.85
C VAL A 48 -0.17 4.62 -8.59
N LEU A 49 1.11 4.26 -8.56
CA LEU A 49 2.00 4.56 -7.43
C LEU A 49 2.13 6.06 -7.18
N SER A 50 2.26 6.86 -8.24
CA SER A 50 2.30 8.33 -8.15
C SER A 50 1.03 8.89 -7.50
N ARG A 51 -0.16 8.42 -7.91
CA ARG A 51 -1.43 8.85 -7.31
C ARG A 51 -1.52 8.52 -5.82
N TYR A 52 -1.01 7.36 -5.40
CA TYR A 52 -0.97 6.98 -3.98
C TYR A 52 0.05 7.81 -3.20
N ILE A 53 1.28 7.91 -3.71
CA ILE A 53 2.38 8.65 -3.06
C ILE A 53 2.03 10.13 -2.93
N LEU A 54 1.40 10.75 -3.93
CA LEU A 54 0.96 12.15 -3.85
C LEU A 54 -0.31 12.33 -3.01
N GLY A 55 -1.02 11.25 -2.67
CA GLY A 55 -2.23 11.29 -1.86
C GLY A 55 -3.49 11.70 -2.64
N HIS A 56 -3.44 11.68 -3.98
CA HIS A 56 -4.61 11.98 -4.82
C HIS A 56 -5.70 10.91 -4.69
N VAL A 57 -5.31 9.67 -4.40
CA VAL A 57 -6.22 8.53 -4.20
C VAL A 57 -5.67 7.63 -3.11
N LEU A 58 -6.54 7.11 -2.23
CA LEU A 58 -6.19 6.05 -1.29
C LEU A 58 -6.41 4.67 -1.95
N PRO A 59 -5.48 3.70 -1.80
CA PRO A 59 -5.73 2.32 -2.24
C PRO A 59 -6.95 1.76 -1.50
N SER A 60 -7.66 0.76 -2.04
CA SER A 60 -8.66 0.03 -1.23
C SER A 60 -8.00 -0.65 -0.02
N PHE A 61 -8.80 -1.18 0.92
CA PHE A 61 -8.23 -1.88 2.07
C PHE A 61 -7.45 -3.13 1.63
N GLU A 62 -8.03 -3.92 0.73
CA GLU A 62 -7.43 -5.12 0.14
C GLU A 62 -6.13 -4.76 -0.58
N ARG A 63 -6.15 -3.68 -1.38
CA ARG A 63 -4.96 -3.20 -2.08
C ARG A 63 -3.87 -2.72 -1.11
N ALA A 64 -4.24 -2.08 0.00
CA ALA A 64 -3.28 -1.68 1.03
C ALA A 64 -2.65 -2.92 1.71
N VAL A 65 -3.43 -3.97 1.94
CA VAL A 65 -2.94 -5.25 2.48
C VAL A 65 -1.97 -5.91 1.50
N GLU A 66 -2.28 -5.97 0.22
CA GLU A 66 -1.35 -6.47 -0.82
C GLU A 66 -0.03 -5.70 -0.81
N LEU A 67 -0.11 -4.37 -0.85
CA LEU A 67 1.06 -3.50 -0.81
C LEU A 67 1.90 -3.74 0.45
N TRP A 68 1.27 -3.81 1.62
CA TRP A 68 1.97 -4.08 2.88
C TRP A 68 2.81 -5.35 2.85
N HIS A 69 2.28 -6.44 2.28
CA HIS A 69 3.01 -7.71 2.17
C HIS A 69 4.23 -7.63 1.25
N VAL A 70 4.19 -6.76 0.24
CA VAL A 70 5.32 -6.50 -0.65
C VAL A 70 6.33 -5.59 0.06
N LEU A 71 5.87 -4.47 0.61
CA LEU A 71 6.74 -3.42 1.17
C LEU A 71 7.49 -3.89 2.43
N LYS A 72 6.91 -4.82 3.21
CA LYS A 72 7.58 -5.41 4.39
C LYS A 72 8.79 -6.28 4.09
N LYS A 73 8.99 -6.68 2.83
CA LYS A 73 10.10 -7.56 2.41
C LYS A 73 11.30 -6.77 1.86
N VAL A 74 11.19 -5.44 1.81
CA VAL A 74 12.22 -4.50 1.36
C VAL A 74 13.02 -4.02 2.54
#